data_AF-A0A5C1DHS1-F1
#
_entry.id   AF-A0A5C1DHS1-F1
#
_cell.length_a   1.000
_cell.length_b   1.000
_cell.length_c   1.000
_cell.angle_alpha   90.00
_cell.angle_beta   90.00
_cell.angle_gamma   90.00
#
_symmetry.space_group_name_H-M   'P 1'
#
loop_
_entity.id
_entity.type
_entity.pdbx_description
1 polymer ?
#
loop_
_entity_poly.entity_id
_entity_poly.type
_entity_poly.pdbx_seq_one_letter_code
_entity_poly.pdbx_strand_id
1 'polypeptide(L)'
;MQLLSAIVVCAFALFSFGFMPSSPLKSANSAFSAGIFIFQPMLLLSGASFPLENLPPFMRVLVQIAPMTHVVAVLRAAWRGQFFTTDSLGRCAFLILLGGMCALISHKTFRWSSMQSPLIAEAE
;
A
#
# COMPACT_ATOMS: atom_id res chain seq x y z
N MET A 1 -5.68 -2.48 23.60
CA MET A 1 -5.37 -3.72 22.85
C MET A 1 -5.79 -3.65 21.38
N GLN A 2 -7.01 -3.24 21.03
CA GLN A 2 -7.49 -3.21 19.63
C GLN A 2 -6.75 -2.22 18.69
N LEU A 3 -6.23 -1.11 19.23
CA LEU A 3 -5.51 -0.13 18.43
C LEU A 3 -4.15 -0.67 17.93
N LEU A 4 -3.44 -1.42 18.78
CA LEU A 4 -2.15 -2.02 18.42
C LEU A 4 -2.32 -3.04 17.30
N SER A 5 -3.34 -3.90 17.35
CA SER A 5 -3.62 -4.86 16.29
C SER A 5 -3.96 -4.17 14.97
N ALA A 6 -4.77 -3.10 15.01
CA ALA A 6 -5.08 -2.32 13.82
C ALA A 6 -3.83 -1.68 13.20
N ILE A 7 -2.97 -1.10 14.03
CA ILE A 7 -1.70 -0.49 13.58
C ILE A 7 -0.81 -1.53 12.91
N VAL A 8 -0.65 -2.72 13.49
CA VAL A 8 0.18 -3.79 12.92
C VAL A 8 -0.34 -4.22 11.53
N VAL A 9 -1.65 -4.43 11.39
CA VAL A 9 -2.26 -4.79 10.09
C VAL A 9 -2.08 -3.67 9.07
N CYS A 10 -2.31 -2.41 9.47
CA CYS A 10 -2.15 -1.25 8.60
C CYS A 10 -0.69 -1.08 8.16
N ALA A 11 0.26 -1.24 9.08
CA ALA A 11 1.68 -1.16 8.81
C ALA A 11 2.11 -2.25 7.81
N PHE A 12 1.65 -3.49 7.98
CA PHE A 12 1.92 -4.58 7.04
C PHE A 12 1.40 -4.30 5.62
N ALA A 13 0.17 -3.79 5.50
CA ALA A 13 -0.42 -3.45 4.21
C ALA A 13 0.31 -2.27 3.52
N LEU A 14 0.62 -1.21 4.28
CA LEU A 14 1.35 -0.04 3.77
C LEU A 14 2.77 -0.40 3.35
N PHE A 15 3.47 -1.22 4.14
CA PHE A 15 4.82 -1.67 3.82
C PHE A 15 4.79 -2.45 2.51
N SER A 16 3.90 -3.44 2.37
CA SER A 16 3.75 -4.24 1.15
C SER A 16 3.44 -3.39 -0.09
N PHE A 17 2.56 -2.39 0.04
CA PHE A 17 2.24 -1.47 -1.05
C PHE A 17 3.43 -0.58 -1.44
N GLY A 18 4.23 -0.13 -0.47
CA GLY A 18 5.43 0.68 -0.72
C GLY A 18 6.55 -0.03 -1.49
N PHE A 19 6.64 -1.37 -1.40
CA PHE A 19 7.62 -2.14 -2.17
C PHE A 19 7.23 -2.35 -3.64
N MET A 20 5.95 -2.25 -3.98
CA MET A 20 5.45 -2.46 -5.35
C MET A 20 6.12 -1.52 -6.40
N PRO A 21 6.24 -0.19 -6.18
CA PRO A 21 6.88 0.71 -7.14
C PRO A 21 8.42 0.67 -7.15
N SER A 22 9.06 0.07 -6.14
CA SER A 22 10.54 -0.01 -6.07
C SER A 22 11.11 -1.02 -7.07
N SER A 23 10.32 -2.01 -7.48
CA SER A 23 10.82 -3.17 -8.20
C SER A 23 11.21 -2.97 -9.68
N PRO A 24 10.59 -2.06 -10.46
CA PRO A 24 10.97 -1.84 -11.86
C PRO A 24 11.86 -0.62 -12.13
N LEU A 25 12.15 0.22 -11.12
CA LEU A 25 12.84 1.50 -11.34
C LEU A 25 14.35 1.37 -11.08
N LYS A 26 15.16 1.61 -12.13
CA LYS A 26 16.64 1.58 -12.06
C LYS A 26 17.26 2.65 -11.15
N SER A 27 16.47 3.59 -10.62
CA SER A 27 16.93 4.71 -9.79
C SER A 27 16.01 4.94 -8.60
N ALA A 28 16.58 4.94 -7.39
CA ALA A 28 15.87 5.14 -6.13
C ALA A 28 15.17 6.51 -6.05
N ASN A 29 15.78 7.54 -6.63
CA ASN A 29 15.20 8.90 -6.65
C ASN A 29 13.92 8.96 -7.50
N SER A 30 13.88 8.26 -8.63
CA SER A 30 12.70 8.21 -9.50
C SER A 30 11.55 7.41 -8.85
N ALA A 31 11.87 6.32 -8.13
CA ALA A 31 10.90 5.56 -7.35
C ALA A 31 10.28 6.38 -6.21
N PHE A 32 11.11 7.14 -5.50
CA PHE A 32 10.66 8.01 -4.43
C PHE A 32 9.75 9.14 -4.94
N SER A 33 10.14 9.82 -6.02
CA SER A 33 9.34 10.91 -6.61
C SER A 33 8.00 10.42 -7.14
N ALA A 34 7.98 9.30 -7.85
CA ALA A 34 6.73 8.68 -8.32
C ALA A 34 5.85 8.21 -7.15
N GLY A 35 6.47 7.62 -6.11
CA GLY A 35 5.78 7.21 -4.89
C GLY A 35 5.06 8.37 -4.21
N ILE A 36 5.75 9.48 -3.98
CA ILE A 36 5.16 10.70 -3.40
C ILE A 36 4.04 11.26 -4.27
N PHE A 37 4.23 11.30 -5.60
CA PHE A 37 3.21 11.82 -6.51
C PHE A 37 1.90 11.02 -6.47
N ILE A 38 1.98 9.71 -6.20
CA ILE A 38 0.81 8.83 -6.06
C ILE A 38 0.27 8.83 -4.63
N PHE A 39 1.14 8.80 -3.62
CA PHE A 39 0.73 8.78 -2.22
C PHE A 39 0.03 10.06 -1.79
N GLN A 40 0.48 11.22 -2.29
CA GLN A 40 -0.09 12.50 -1.90
C GLN A 40 -1.59 12.63 -2.23
N PRO A 41 -2.08 12.31 -3.44
CA PRO A 41 -3.51 12.29 -3.72
C PRO A 41 -4.23 11.18 -2.96
N MET A 42 -3.63 9.99 -2.78
CA MET A 42 -4.23 8.93 -1.95
C MET A 42 -4.44 9.38 -0.50
N LEU A 43 -3.51 10.16 0.05
CA LEU A 43 -3.58 10.64 1.42
C LEU A 43 -4.73 11.64 1.61
N LEU A 44 -4.88 12.56 0.67
CA LEU A 44 -6.02 13.49 0.60
C LEU A 44 -7.37 12.75 0.45
N LEU A 45 -7.42 11.74 -0.41
CA LEU A 45 -8.65 11.00 -0.73
C LEU A 45 -8.97 9.87 0.26
N SER A 46 -8.07 9.55 1.20
CA SER A 46 -8.21 8.43 2.17
C SER A 46 -9.41 8.51 3.12
N GLY A 47 -10.21 9.57 3.06
CA GLY A 47 -11.30 9.81 4.00
C GLY A 47 -10.86 10.44 5.33
N ALA A 48 -9.58 10.80 5.46
CA ALA A 48 -9.04 11.54 6.60
C ALA A 48 -9.33 13.04 6.49
N SER A 49 -9.15 13.64 5.31
CA SER A 49 -9.35 15.08 5.07
C SER A 49 -10.73 15.42 4.55
N PHE A 50 -11.36 14.53 3.77
CA PHE A 50 -12.70 14.73 3.20
C PHE A 50 -13.65 13.59 3.58
N PRO A 51 -14.88 13.88 4.04
CA PRO A 51 -15.87 12.84 4.31
C PRO A 51 -16.26 12.12 3.01
N LEU A 52 -16.20 10.79 3.04
CA LEU A 52 -16.46 9.93 1.88
C LEU A 52 -17.90 10.02 1.36
N GLU A 53 -18.81 10.57 2.17
CA GLU A 53 -20.22 10.75 1.80
C GLU A 53 -20.42 11.88 0.77
N ASN A 54 -19.51 12.86 0.73
CA ASN A 54 -19.65 14.06 -0.11
C ASN A 54 -18.86 13.98 -1.43
N LEU A 55 -18.23 12.84 -1.71
CA LEU A 55 -17.44 12.66 -2.94
C LEU A 55 -18.33 12.32 -4.14
N PRO A 56 -18.08 12.90 -5.32
CA PRO A 56 -18.77 12.53 -6.55
C PRO A 56 -18.53 11.04 -6.88
N PRO A 57 -19.48 10.38 -7.56
CA PRO A 57 -19.48 8.92 -7.72
C PRO A 57 -18.20 8.36 -8.35
N PHE A 58 -17.59 9.08 -9.30
CA PHE A 58 -16.31 8.68 -9.91
C PHE A 58 -15.15 8.64 -8.90
N MET A 59 -15.05 9.64 -8.02
CA MET A 59 -14.03 9.65 -6.98
C MET A 59 -14.26 8.55 -5.95
N ARG A 60 -15.52 8.23 -5.64
CA ARG A 60 -15.85 7.14 -4.70
C ARG A 60 -15.29 5.79 -5.14
N VAL A 61 -15.32 5.50 -6.44
CA VAL A 61 -14.73 4.27 -7.01
C VAL A 61 -13.21 4.26 -6.84
N LEU A 62 -12.54 5.36 -7.17
CA LEU A 62 -11.09 5.51 -6.98
C LEU A 62 -10.68 5.31 -5.51
N VAL A 63 -11.44 5.88 -4.59
CA VAL A 63 -11.17 5.80 -3.17
C VAL A 63 -11.45 4.40 -2.60
N GLN A 64 -12.41 3.66 -3.14
CA GLN A 64 -12.67 2.26 -2.75
C GLN A 64 -11.56 1.30 -3.18
N ILE A 65 -10.89 1.59 -4.29
CA ILE A 65 -9.73 0.82 -4.76
C ILE A 65 -8.49 1.15 -3.92
N ALA A 66 -8.38 2.38 -3.41
CA ALA A 66 -7.23 2.84 -2.65
C ALA A 66 -7.09 2.09 -1.30
N PRO A 67 -5.99 1.36 -1.05
CA PRO A 67 -5.75 0.70 0.24
C PRO A 67 -5.83 1.65 1.44
N MET A 68 -5.37 2.88 1.24
CA MET A 68 -5.25 3.86 2.31
C MET A 68 -6.61 4.20 2.94
N THR A 69 -7.68 4.17 2.15
CA THR A 69 -9.05 4.38 2.64
C THR A 69 -9.46 3.32 3.64
N HIS A 70 -9.12 2.07 3.36
CA HIS A 70 -9.41 0.94 4.25
C HIS A 70 -8.57 1.01 5.52
N VAL A 71 -7.29 1.41 5.40
CA VAL A 71 -6.40 1.67 6.55
C VAL A 71 -7.00 2.71 7.50
N VAL A 72 -7.41 3.88 6.99
CA VAL A 72 -7.99 4.95 7.81
C VAL A 72 -9.31 4.51 8.44
N ALA A 73 -10.15 3.78 7.70
CA ALA A 73 -11.41 3.27 8.23
C ALA A 73 -11.21 2.25 9.37
N VAL A 74 -10.27 1.32 9.20
CA VAL A 74 -9.92 0.32 10.23
C VAL A 74 -9.32 0.98 11.46
N LEU A 75 -8.42 1.96 11.28
CA LEU A 75 -7.83 2.70 12.39
C LEU A 75 -8.88 3.50 13.16
N ARG A 76 -9.82 4.13 12.45
CA ARG A 76 -10.94 4.87 13.06
C ARG A 76 -11.91 3.94 13.81
N ALA A 77 -12.17 2.75 13.28
CA ALA A 77 -12.97 1.74 13.97
C ALA A 77 -12.26 1.21 15.23
N ALA A 78 -10.95 0.98 15.16
CA ALA A 78 -10.13 0.57 16.30
C ALA A 78 -10.07 1.66 17.39
N TRP A 79 -9.99 2.93 17.00
CA TRP A 79 -10.03 4.07 17.90
C TRP A 79 -11.36 4.15 18.68
N ARG A 80 -12.47 3.80 18.05
CA ARG A 80 -13.80 3.74 18.68
C ARG A 80 -14.06 2.44 19.45
N GLY A 81 -13.08 1.53 19.54
CA GLY A 81 -13.27 0.23 20.18
C GLY A 81 -14.13 -0.77 19.40
N GLN A 82 -14.37 -0.52 18.11
CA GLN A 82 -15.25 -1.30 17.23
C GLN A 82 -14.49 -2.18 16.22
N PHE A 83 -13.24 -2.53 16.53
CA PHE A 83 -12.37 -3.29 15.63
C PHE A 83 -12.96 -4.65 15.20
N PHE A 84 -13.71 -5.31 16.10
CA PHE A 84 -14.31 -6.63 15.86
C PHE A 84 -15.70 -6.60 15.21
N THR A 85 -16.14 -5.44 14.71
CA THR A 85 -17.44 -5.32 14.03
C THR A 85 -17.35 -5.93 12.63
N THR A 86 -18.44 -6.54 12.14
CA THR A 86 -18.52 -7.21 10.83
C THR A 86 -18.03 -6.33 9.66
N ASP A 87 -18.29 -5.01 9.71
CA ASP A 87 -17.82 -4.06 8.70
C ASP A 87 -16.29 -3.82 8.73
N SER A 88 -15.66 -3.90 9.91
CA SER A 88 -14.20 -3.74 10.05
C SER A 88 -13.45 -5.01 9.67
N LEU A 89 -14.03 -6.19 9.94
CA LEU A 89 -13.48 -7.47 9.52
C LEU A 89 -13.35 -7.59 7.99
N GLY A 90 -14.37 -7.13 7.24
CA GLY A 90 -14.31 -7.12 5.78
C GLY A 90 -13.17 -6.25 5.23
N ARG A 91 -12.95 -5.08 5.84
CA ARG A 91 -11.86 -4.16 5.44
C ARG A 91 -10.48 -4.68 5.83
N CYS A 92 -10.36 -5.33 6.99
CA CYS A 92 -9.13 -6.03 7.40
C CYS A 92 -8.79 -7.17 6.43
N ALA A 93 -9.79 -7.98 6.04
CA ALA A 93 -9.59 -9.06 5.08
C ALA A 93 -9.12 -8.53 3.72
N PHE A 94 -9.72 -7.43 3.24
CA PHE A 94 -9.27 -6.75 2.02
C PHE A 94 -7.81 -6.26 2.11
N LEU A 95 -7.44 -5.63 3.22
CA LEU A 95 -6.06 -5.16 3.44
C LEU A 95 -5.04 -6.31 3.50
N ILE A 96 -5.40 -7.43 4.13
CA ILE A 96 -4.55 -8.63 4.18
C ILE A 96 -4.42 -9.24 2.79
N LEU A 97 -5.50 -9.38 2.03
CA LEU A 97 -5.48 -9.89 0.67
C LEU A 97 -4.63 -9.00 -0.25
N LEU A 98 -4.83 -7.69 -0.21
CA LEU A 98 -4.08 -6.75 -1.02
C LEU A 98 -2.60 -6.71 -0.62
N GLY A 99 -2.30 -6.69 0.68
CA GLY A 99 -0.93 -6.78 1.20
C GLY A 99 -0.25 -8.06 0.77
N GLY A 100 -0.95 -9.20 0.88
CA GLY A 100 -0.49 -10.49 0.38
C GLY A 100 -0.24 -10.49 -1.14
N MET A 101 -1.15 -9.92 -1.92
CA MET A 101 -0.97 -9.78 -3.38
C MET A 101 0.24 -8.92 -3.73
N CYS A 102 0.43 -7.77 -3.05
CA CYS A 102 1.61 -6.93 -3.22
C CYS A 102 2.90 -7.68 -2.84
N ALA A 103 2.89 -8.42 -1.72
CA ALA A 103 4.03 -9.21 -1.28
C ALA A 103 4.37 -10.34 -2.28
N LEU A 104 3.36 -11.02 -2.85
CA LEU A 104 3.54 -12.03 -3.88
C LEU A 104 4.12 -11.45 -5.18
N ILE A 105 3.63 -10.27 -5.59
CA ILE A 105 4.16 -9.55 -6.76
C ILE A 105 5.61 -9.12 -6.50
N SER A 106 5.91 -8.64 -5.29
CA SER A 106 7.28 -8.30 -4.86
C SER A 106 8.20 -9.52 -4.93
N HIS A 107 7.78 -10.67 -4.38
CA HIS A 107 8.56 -11.91 -4.43
C HIS A 107 8.81 -12.42 -5.85
N LYS A 108 7.88 -12.17 -6.79
CA LYS A 108 8.04 -12.53 -8.20
C LYS A 108 8.92 -11.55 -8.99
N THR A 109 9.00 -10.30 -8.56
CA THR A 109 9.77 -9.25 -9.23
C THR A 109 11.19 -9.12 -8.67
N PHE A 110 11.47 -9.77 -7.54
CA PHE A 110 12.82 -10.10 -7.05
C PHE A 110 13.49 -11.19 -7.92
N ARG A 111 13.41 -11.04 -9.25
CA ARG A 111 14.23 -11.80 -10.19
C ARG A 111 15.54 -11.04 -10.39
N TRP A 112 16.54 -11.48 -9.63
CA TRP A 112 17.82 -11.89 -10.21
C TRP A 112 18.42 -10.89 -11.23
N SER A 113 18.95 -9.77 -10.75
CA SER A 113 20.08 -9.13 -11.44
C SER A 113 21.37 -9.82 -10.99
N SER A 114 21.50 -11.13 -11.26
CA SER A 114 22.84 -11.70 -11.30
C SER A 114 23.60 -11.03 -12.44
N MET A 115 24.82 -10.59 -12.15
CA MET A 115 25.95 -10.73 -13.07
C MET A 115 25.69 -10.40 -14.55
N GLN A 116 25.82 -9.13 -14.89
CA GLN A 116 26.54 -8.77 -16.11
C GLN A 116 27.49 -7.61 -15.81
N SER A 117 28.66 -7.94 -15.25
CA SER A 117 29.87 -7.25 -15.67
C SER A 117 30.51 -8.14 -16.75
N PRO A 118 30.40 -7.78 -18.04
CA PRO A 118 31.19 -8.40 -19.08
C PRO A 118 32.67 -7.93 -19.08
N LEU A 119 33.16 -7.27 -18.03
CA LEU A 119 34.50 -6.65 -18.02
C LEU A 119 35.67 -7.59 -17.67
N ILE A 120 35.48 -8.92 -17.74
CA ILE A 120 36.61 -9.88 -17.82
C ILE A 120 36.68 -10.53 -19.21
N ALA A 121 35.96 -9.99 -20.20
CA ALA A 121 36.24 -10.24 -21.63
C ALA A 121 37.42 -9.41 -22.14
N GLU A 122 37.99 -8.52 -21.31
CA GLU A 122 39.26 -7.82 -21.55
C GLU A 122 40.44 -8.55 -20.87
N ALA A 123 40.42 -9.88 -20.93
CA ALA A 123 41.65 -10.66 -20.86
C ALA A 123 42.16 -10.86 -22.29
N GLU A 124 42.65 -9.79 -22.92
CA GLU A 124 43.64 -9.86 -24.01
C GLU A 124 44.64 -8.69 -23.88
#